data_AF-A0A251KGH8-F1
#
_entry.id   AF-A0A251KGH8-F1
#
_cell.length_a   1.000
_cell.length_b   1.000
_cell.length_c   1.000
_cell.angle_alpha   90.00
_cell.angle_beta   90.00
_cell.angle_gamma   90.00
#
_symmetry.space_group_name_H-M   'P 1'
#
loop_
_entity.id
_entity.type
_entity.pdbx_description
1 polymer ?
#
loop_
_entity_poly.entity_id
_entity_poly.type
_entity_poly.pdbx_seq_one_letter_code
_entity_poly.pdbx_strand_id
1 'polypeptide(L)'
;MYLKVQLPWNVIIPAEHLDVKGLMLQRSIIVRLLEDFASKKATKDLGYLLAVTTLENIGEGKVRQHTGDVLFPVVFSGITFKIFRGEILEGVVHKVLKHGVFMRCGPIEHIYLSYMKMPDYHYVPGENPVFLNEKMSKIEKDAVVRFIVIGTKWLEAEREFQALVSLEGDYLGPVS
;
A
#
# COMPACT_ATOMS: atom_id res chain seq x y z
N MET A 1 3.53 3.03 7.29
CA MET A 1 3.87 2.11 8.40
C MET A 1 3.17 0.75 8.23
N TYR A 2 3.77 -0.34 8.70
CA TYR A 2 3.20 -1.69 8.63
C TYR A 2 2.30 -1.97 9.83
N LEU A 3 1.11 -2.52 9.59
CA LEU A 3 0.12 -2.83 10.61
C LEU A 3 -0.21 -4.32 10.56
N LYS A 4 -0.24 -4.96 11.74
CA LYS A 4 -0.84 -6.29 11.87
C LYS A 4 -2.34 -6.14 12.03
N VAL A 5 -3.12 -6.89 11.26
CA VAL A 5 -4.58 -6.88 11.31
C VAL A 5 -5.09 -8.31 11.47
N GLN A 6 -6.26 -8.46 12.07
CA GLN A 6 -7.00 -9.72 12.10
C GLN A 6 -8.37 -9.46 11.50
N LEU A 7 -8.72 -10.19 10.45
CA LEU A 7 -9.88 -9.89 9.61
C LEU A 7 -10.81 -11.09 9.47
N PRO A 8 -12.13 -10.89 9.64
CA PRO A 8 -13.12 -11.87 9.22
C PRO A 8 -13.32 -11.79 7.70
N TRP A 9 -13.53 -12.94 7.06
CA TRP A 9 -13.77 -13.03 5.61
C TRP A 9 -14.66 -14.22 5.29
N ASN A 10 -15.44 -14.13 4.21
CA ASN A 10 -16.24 -15.24 3.72
C ASN A 10 -15.59 -15.80 2.47
N VAL A 11 -15.16 -17.06 2.53
CA VAL A 11 -14.59 -17.79 1.40
C VAL A 11 -15.70 -18.66 0.79
N ILE A 12 -15.92 -18.53 -0.52
CA ILE A 12 -16.92 -19.33 -1.23
C ILE A 12 -16.20 -20.42 -2.00
N ILE A 13 -16.56 -21.67 -1.72
CA ILE A 13 -16.04 -22.84 -2.42
C ILE A 13 -17.15 -23.39 -3.32
N PRO A 14 -16.93 -23.43 -4.65
CA PRO A 14 -17.86 -24.06 -5.59
C PRO A 14 -18.12 -25.51 -5.22
N ALA A 15 -19.34 -25.99 -5.43
CA ALA A 15 -19.72 -27.37 -5.10
C ALA A 15 -18.83 -28.41 -5.80
N GLU A 16 -18.39 -28.11 -7.02
CA GLU A 16 -17.48 -28.95 -7.83
C GLU A 16 -16.09 -29.11 -7.19
N HIS A 17 -15.69 -28.18 -6.33
CA HIS A 17 -14.39 -28.18 -5.64
C HIS A 17 -14.48 -28.68 -4.20
N LEU A 18 -15.66 -29.13 -3.75
CA LEU A 18 -15.86 -29.79 -2.46
C LEU A 18 -15.46 -31.26 -2.58
N ASP A 19 -14.17 -31.55 -2.49
CA ASP A 19 -13.70 -32.94 -2.45
C ASP A 19 -13.94 -33.55 -1.05
N VAL A 20 -14.37 -34.81 -1.02
CA VAL A 20 -14.87 -35.55 0.15
C VAL A 20 -13.76 -35.87 1.17
N LYS A 21 -12.49 -35.66 0.81
CA LYS A 21 -11.32 -35.87 1.69
C LYS A 21 -10.91 -34.56 2.34
N GLY A 22 -11.17 -34.41 3.65
CA GLY A 22 -11.05 -33.15 4.41
C GLY A 22 -9.76 -32.32 4.27
N LEU A 23 -8.60 -32.93 3.98
CA LEU A 23 -7.35 -32.20 3.71
C LEU A 23 -7.40 -31.35 2.43
N MET A 24 -8.17 -31.78 1.42
CA MET A 24 -8.35 -31.03 0.18
C MET A 24 -9.24 -29.81 0.39
N LEU A 25 -10.26 -29.89 1.26
CA LEU A 25 -11.15 -28.78 1.55
C LEU A 25 -10.43 -27.60 2.21
N GLN A 26 -9.63 -27.86 3.25
CA GLN A 26 -8.86 -26.81 3.93
C GLN A 26 -7.88 -26.13 2.97
N ARG A 27 -7.23 -26.90 2.09
CA ARG A 27 -6.37 -26.36 1.05
C ARG A 27 -7.15 -25.46 0.08
N SER A 28 -8.32 -25.90 -0.39
CA SER A 28 -9.18 -25.10 -1.27
C SER A 28 -9.60 -23.79 -0.63
N ILE A 29 -9.95 -23.80 0.67
CA ILE A 29 -10.28 -22.58 1.44
C ILE A 29 -9.09 -21.63 1.51
N ILE A 30 -7.88 -22.15 1.79
CA ILE A 30 -6.67 -21.33 1.86
C ILE A 30 -6.35 -20.73 0.49
N VAL A 31 -6.32 -21.54 -0.57
CA VAL A 31 -6.04 -21.07 -1.93
C VAL A 31 -7.03 -19.98 -2.32
N ARG A 32 -8.31 -20.22 -2.08
CA ARG A 32 -9.34 -19.24 -2.43
C ARG A 32 -9.24 -17.96 -1.60
N LEU A 33 -8.96 -18.06 -0.30
CA LEU A 33 -8.70 -16.90 0.55
C LEU A 33 -7.53 -16.07 0.00
N LEU A 34 -6.42 -16.71 -0.37
CA LEU A 34 -5.24 -16.04 -0.89
C LEU A 34 -5.52 -15.36 -2.24
N GLU A 35 -6.25 -16.02 -3.14
CA GLU A 35 -6.69 -15.44 -4.42
C GLU A 35 -7.59 -14.21 -4.21
N ASP A 36 -8.64 -14.35 -3.39
CA ASP A 36 -9.57 -13.27 -3.10
C ASP A 36 -8.86 -12.09 -2.40
N PHE A 37 -7.91 -12.38 -1.50
CA PHE A 37 -7.11 -11.37 -0.82
C PHE A 37 -6.18 -10.65 -1.79
N ALA A 38 -5.42 -11.39 -2.62
CA ALA A 38 -4.49 -10.83 -3.59
C ALA A 38 -5.19 -9.99 -4.67
N SER A 39 -6.47 -10.27 -4.96
CA SER A 39 -7.28 -9.46 -5.89
C SER A 39 -7.60 -8.06 -5.36
N LYS A 40 -7.48 -7.83 -4.04
CA LYS A 40 -7.77 -6.54 -3.40
C LYS A 40 -6.49 -5.76 -3.12
N LYS A 41 -6.36 -4.59 -3.75
CA LYS A 41 -5.21 -3.69 -3.58
C LYS A 41 -5.14 -3.04 -2.20
N ALA A 42 -6.14 -2.23 -1.86
CA ALA A 42 -6.18 -1.49 -0.60
C ALA A 42 -7.62 -1.23 -0.16
N THR A 43 -7.78 -0.82 1.11
CA THR A 43 -9.01 -0.23 1.63
C THR A 43 -8.69 1.09 2.34
N LYS A 44 -9.70 1.99 2.41
CA LYS A 44 -9.57 3.26 3.11
C LYS A 44 -9.16 3.10 4.57
N ASP A 45 -9.70 2.09 5.25
CA ASP A 45 -9.49 1.90 6.69
C ASP A 45 -8.17 1.17 7.00
N LEU A 46 -7.85 0.12 6.24
CA LEU A 46 -6.71 -0.76 6.53
C LEU A 46 -5.43 -0.39 5.78
N GLY A 47 -5.52 0.41 4.71
CA GLY A 47 -4.40 0.68 3.81
C GLY A 47 -4.24 -0.41 2.76
N TYR A 48 -3.03 -0.51 2.21
CA TYR A 48 -2.66 -1.52 1.22
C TYR A 48 -2.59 -2.89 1.88
N LEU A 49 -3.28 -3.87 1.30
CA LEU A 49 -3.28 -5.25 1.76
C LEU A 49 -2.03 -5.92 1.20
N LEU A 50 -1.12 -6.38 2.08
CA LEU A 50 0.18 -6.89 1.64
C LEU A 50 0.25 -8.41 1.67
N ALA A 51 -0.10 -9.02 2.81
CA ALA A 51 0.03 -10.46 2.97
C ALA A 51 -0.94 -11.01 4.00
N VAL A 52 -1.42 -12.22 3.74
CA VAL A 52 -1.98 -13.11 4.78
C VAL A 52 -0.81 -13.78 5.49
N THR A 53 -0.86 -13.84 6.82
CA THR A 53 0.21 -14.42 7.64
C THR A 53 -0.20 -15.73 8.28
N THR A 54 -1.36 -15.74 8.92
CA THR A 54 -1.86 -16.90 9.67
C THR A 54 -3.35 -17.05 9.44
N LEU A 55 -3.80 -18.27 9.17
CA LEU A 55 -5.22 -18.60 9.22
C LEU A 55 -5.56 -19.00 10.66
N GLU A 56 -6.35 -18.19 11.34
CA GLU A 56 -6.65 -18.36 12.77
C GLU A 56 -7.80 -19.35 12.98
N ASN A 57 -8.84 -19.26 12.15
CA ASN A 57 -10.02 -20.10 12.27
C ASN A 57 -10.74 -20.28 10.92
N ILE A 58 -11.32 -21.46 10.72
CA ILE A 58 -12.30 -21.78 9.68
C ILE A 58 -13.57 -22.23 10.41
N GLY A 59 -14.63 -21.43 10.30
CA GLY A 59 -15.94 -21.79 10.82
C GLY A 59 -16.68 -22.77 9.93
N GLU A 60 -17.83 -23.26 10.42
CA GLU A 60 -18.66 -24.23 9.70
C GLU A 60 -19.16 -23.69 8.36
N GLY A 61 -19.07 -24.53 7.33
CA GLY A 61 -19.52 -24.22 5.99
C GLY A 61 -21.05 -24.14 5.90
N LYS A 62 -21.56 -23.11 5.25
CA LYS A 62 -23.00 -22.90 5.02
C LYS A 62 -23.29 -23.00 3.53
N VAL A 63 -24.15 -23.96 3.16
CA VAL A 63 -24.61 -24.12 1.77
C VAL A 63 -25.44 -22.91 1.37
N ARG A 64 -25.09 -22.29 0.24
CA ARG A 64 -25.83 -21.16 -0.33
C ARG A 64 -27.04 -21.68 -1.10
N GLN A 65 -28.18 -21.05 -0.86
CA GLN A 65 -29.41 -21.33 -1.61
C GLN A 65 -29.17 -21.05 -3.10
N HIS A 66 -29.76 -21.88 -3.98
CA HIS A 66 -29.73 -21.80 -5.44
C HIS A 66 -28.43 -22.22 -6.14
N THR A 67 -27.24 -21.97 -5.59
CA THR A 67 -25.98 -22.38 -6.25
C THR A 67 -25.42 -23.70 -5.75
N GLY A 68 -25.71 -24.08 -4.50
CA GLY A 68 -25.12 -25.27 -3.87
C GLY A 68 -23.66 -25.07 -3.41
N ASP A 69 -23.06 -23.90 -3.67
CA ASP A 69 -21.74 -23.54 -3.16
C ASP A 69 -21.75 -23.48 -1.63
N VAL A 70 -20.58 -23.65 -1.02
CA VAL A 70 -20.44 -23.56 0.43
C VAL A 70 -19.64 -22.31 0.81
N LEU A 71 -20.23 -21.50 1.69
CA LEU A 71 -19.58 -20.34 2.29
C LEU A 71 -18.94 -20.76 3.61
N PHE A 72 -17.63 -20.56 3.72
CA PHE A 72 -16.86 -20.75 4.95
C PHE A 72 -16.49 -19.38 5.54
N PRO A 73 -16.98 -19.03 6.74
CA PRO A 73 -16.49 -17.87 7.45
C PRO A 73 -15.09 -18.18 7.99
N VAL A 74 -14.11 -17.37 7.65
CA VAL A 74 -12.71 -17.52 8.07
C VAL A 74 -12.25 -16.29 8.84
N VAL A 75 -11.32 -16.49 9.76
CA VAL A 75 -10.59 -15.41 10.44
C VAL A 75 -9.11 -15.61 10.18
N PHE A 76 -8.43 -14.58 9.70
CA PHE A 76 -7.00 -14.63 9.42
C PHE A 76 -6.29 -13.38 9.92
N SER A 77 -5.01 -13.53 10.25
CA SER A 77 -4.09 -12.42 10.50
C SER A 77 -3.36 -12.04 9.22
N GLY A 78 -3.16 -10.76 8.99
CA GLY A 78 -2.43 -10.22 7.84
C GLY A 78 -1.60 -9.00 8.17
N ILE A 79 -0.80 -8.57 7.20
CA ILE A 79 -0.02 -7.35 7.24
C ILE A 79 -0.61 -6.37 6.22
N THR A 80 -0.82 -5.13 6.65
CA THR A 80 -1.20 -4.02 5.78
C THR A 80 -0.19 -2.90 5.87
N PHE A 81 -0.21 -1.99 4.89
CA PHE A 81 0.62 -0.79 4.88
C PHE A 81 -0.26 0.45 4.74
N LYS A 82 -0.18 1.34 5.72
CA LYS A 82 -0.89 2.62 5.73
C LYS A 82 0.02 3.70 6.24
N ILE A 83 0.00 4.87 5.60
CA ILE A 83 0.75 6.04 6.04
C ILE A 83 -0.18 7.01 6.75
N PHE A 84 0.37 7.76 7.69
CA PHE A 84 -0.36 8.74 8.49
C PHE A 84 0.30 10.11 8.44
N ARG A 85 -0.52 11.16 8.66
CA ARG A 85 -0.01 12.52 8.80
C ARG A 85 0.96 12.59 9.98
N GLY A 86 2.10 13.24 9.77
CA GLY A 86 3.17 13.40 10.76
C GLY A 86 4.23 12.30 10.71
N GLU A 87 4.03 11.22 9.94
CA GLU A 87 5.06 10.20 9.77
C GLU A 87 6.23 10.73 8.93
N ILE A 88 7.45 10.38 9.34
CA ILE A 88 8.66 10.58 8.55
C ILE A 88 8.97 9.29 7.81
N LEU A 89 9.09 9.35 6.49
CA LEU A 89 9.30 8.20 5.63
C LEU A 89 10.34 8.53 4.56
N GLU A 90 10.88 7.49 3.94
CA GLU A 90 11.78 7.59 2.80
C GLU A 90 11.07 7.09 1.55
N GLY A 91 11.21 7.82 0.45
CA GLY A 91 10.66 7.43 -0.84
C GLY A 91 11.64 7.67 -1.97
N VAL A 92 11.43 6.92 -3.05
CA VAL A 92 12.28 6.97 -4.24
C VAL A 92 11.62 7.88 -5.27
N VAL A 93 12.36 8.88 -5.75
CA VAL A 93 11.91 9.79 -6.81
C VAL A 93 11.77 9.03 -8.12
N HIS A 94 10.60 9.10 -8.75
CA HIS A 94 10.41 8.51 -10.08
C HIS A 94 10.12 9.56 -11.16
N LYS A 95 9.76 10.79 -10.78
CA LYS A 95 9.53 11.88 -11.74
C LYS A 95 9.80 13.24 -11.10
N VAL A 96 10.59 14.07 -11.78
CA VAL A 96 10.87 15.45 -11.39
C VAL A 96 10.21 16.40 -12.39
N LEU A 97 9.49 17.39 -11.91
CA LEU A 97 8.84 18.43 -12.72
C LEU A 97 9.10 19.81 -12.11
N LYS A 98 8.92 20.88 -12.91
CA LYS A 98 9.11 22.26 -12.43
C LYS A 98 8.31 22.60 -11.16
N HIS A 99 7.12 22.02 -11.00
CA HIS A 99 6.23 22.29 -9.86
C HIS A 99 6.47 21.37 -8.65
N GLY A 100 7.28 20.32 -8.78
CA GLY A 100 7.50 19.38 -7.69
C GLY A 100 8.01 18.02 -8.14
N VAL A 101 8.06 17.11 -7.19
CA VAL A 101 8.65 15.78 -7.33
C VAL A 101 7.62 14.72 -6.98
N PHE A 102 7.53 13.68 -7.81
CA PHE A 102 6.74 12.50 -7.53
C PHE A 102 7.63 11.36 -7.08
N MET A 103 7.21 10.71 -6.00
CA MET A 103 7.94 9.68 -5.31
C MET A 103 7.05 8.46 -5.06
N ARG A 104 7.71 7.31 -4.86
CA ARG A 104 7.09 6.08 -4.38
C ARG A 104 7.62 5.75 -2.98
N CYS A 105 6.75 5.27 -2.10
CA CYS A 105 7.15 4.74 -0.78
C CYS A 105 6.35 3.48 -0.49
N GLY A 106 7.05 2.34 -0.40
CA GLY A 106 6.41 1.04 -0.31
C GLY A 106 5.41 0.84 -1.47
N PRO A 107 4.16 0.44 -1.21
CA PRO A 107 3.13 0.24 -2.23
C PRO A 107 2.47 1.53 -2.74
N ILE A 108 2.82 2.71 -2.19
CA ILE A 108 2.23 3.99 -2.56
C ILE A 108 3.01 4.57 -3.75
N GLU A 109 2.32 4.78 -4.87
CA GLU A 109 2.92 5.37 -6.07
C GLU A 109 2.67 6.89 -6.20
N HIS A 110 1.76 7.45 -5.40
CA HIS A 110 1.29 8.82 -5.55
C HIS A 110 1.73 9.74 -4.41
N ILE A 111 3.04 9.79 -4.13
CA ILE A 111 3.60 10.77 -3.18
C ILE A 111 4.05 12.00 -3.96
N TYR A 112 3.56 13.16 -3.55
CA TYR A 112 3.87 14.43 -4.19
C TYR A 112 4.50 15.43 -3.21
N LEU A 113 5.71 15.88 -3.57
CA LEU A 113 6.44 16.96 -2.91
C LEU A 113 6.36 18.21 -3.79
N SER A 114 5.62 19.22 -3.32
CA SER A 114 5.52 20.51 -4.01
C SER A 114 6.82 21.31 -3.88
N TYR A 115 7.17 22.11 -4.89
CA TYR A 115 8.29 23.05 -4.79
C TYR A 115 8.17 24.05 -3.63
N MET A 116 6.94 24.41 -3.27
CA MET A 116 6.68 25.26 -2.09
C MET A 116 7.06 24.60 -0.76
N LYS A 117 7.28 23.28 -0.75
CA LYS A 117 7.62 22.48 0.42
C LYS A 117 9.07 22.01 0.43
N MET A 118 9.90 22.64 -0.40
CA MET A 118 11.36 22.46 -0.45
C MET A 118 12.06 23.83 -0.60
N PRO A 119 11.98 24.70 0.43
CA PRO A 119 12.39 26.11 0.31
C PRO A 119 13.87 26.30 -0.07
N ASP A 120 14.74 25.37 0.32
CA ASP A 120 16.18 25.46 0.04
C ASP A 120 16.57 24.96 -1.37
N TYR A 121 15.61 24.44 -2.14
CA TYR A 121 15.86 23.80 -3.43
C TYR A 121 15.29 24.59 -4.59
N HIS A 122 16.08 24.69 -5.66
CA HIS A 122 15.72 25.39 -6.89
C HIS A 122 15.68 24.41 -8.05
N TYR A 123 14.69 24.57 -8.93
CA TYR A 123 14.53 23.74 -10.11
C TYR A 123 15.59 24.06 -11.16
N VAL A 124 16.31 23.05 -11.63
CA VAL A 124 17.26 23.13 -12.73
C VAL A 124 16.70 22.34 -13.92
N PRO A 125 16.34 23.01 -15.03
CA PRO A 125 15.86 22.32 -16.23
C PRO A 125 17.01 21.62 -16.96
N GLY A 126 16.68 20.57 -17.70
CA GLY A 126 17.63 19.83 -18.53
C GLY A 126 17.02 18.52 -19.02
N GLU A 127 17.83 17.70 -19.68
CA GLU A 127 17.46 16.33 -20.06
C GLU A 127 17.12 15.49 -18.82
N ASN A 128 17.90 15.68 -17.75
CA ASN A 128 17.65 15.15 -16.41
C ASN A 128 17.34 16.32 -15.47
N PRO A 129 16.05 16.71 -15.32
CA PRO A 129 15.69 17.80 -14.44
C PRO A 129 15.90 17.44 -12.97
N VAL A 130 16.41 18.39 -12.18
CA VAL A 130 16.73 18.19 -10.77
C VAL A 130 16.30 19.37 -9.92
N PHE A 131 16.15 19.15 -8.62
CA PHE A 131 16.13 20.21 -7.61
C PHE A 131 17.48 20.25 -6.89
N LEU A 132 18.14 21.40 -6.89
CA LEU A 132 19.49 21.60 -6.35
C LEU A 132 19.45 22.65 -5.24
N ASN A 133 20.17 22.41 -4.15
CA ASN A 133 20.41 23.41 -3.11
C ASN A 133 21.84 23.94 -3.12
N GLU A 134 22.11 25.00 -2.35
CA GLU A 134 23.43 25.65 -2.25
C GLU A 134 24.53 24.73 -1.71
N LYS A 135 24.14 23.69 -0.96
CA LYS A 135 25.04 22.66 -0.40
C LYS A 135 25.35 21.54 -1.39
N MET A 136 25.00 21.70 -2.66
CA MET A 136 25.16 20.72 -3.74
C MET A 136 24.36 19.42 -3.54
N SER A 137 23.38 19.40 -2.64
CA SER A 137 22.43 18.30 -2.49
C SER A 137 21.40 18.34 -3.63
N LYS A 138 21.09 17.17 -4.17
CA LYS A 138 20.25 17.01 -5.36
C LYS A 138 19.07 16.09 -5.07
N ILE A 139 17.90 16.51 -5.54
CA ILE A 139 16.72 15.64 -5.68
C ILE A 139 16.56 15.40 -7.18
N GLU A 140 16.91 14.20 -7.60
CA GLU A 140 16.84 13.75 -9.00
C GLU A 140 16.14 12.40 -9.10
N LYS A 141 15.91 11.93 -10.32
CA LYS A 141 15.30 10.61 -10.54
C LYS A 141 16.13 9.54 -9.83
N ASP A 142 15.43 8.58 -9.22
CA ASP A 142 15.97 7.45 -8.47
C ASP A 142 16.65 7.80 -7.13
N ALA A 143 16.72 9.09 -6.77
CA ALA A 143 17.19 9.52 -5.45
C ALA A 143 16.21 9.10 -4.34
N VAL A 144 16.74 8.72 -3.18
CA VAL A 144 15.98 8.48 -1.96
C VAL A 144 15.84 9.79 -1.19
N VAL A 145 14.61 10.18 -0.87
CA VAL A 145 14.31 11.41 -0.14
C VAL A 145 13.53 11.07 1.13
N ARG A 146 14.04 11.53 2.26
CA ARG A 146 13.35 11.52 3.55
C ARG A 146 12.44 12.73 3.66
N PHE A 147 11.16 12.50 3.95
CA PHE A 147 10.13 13.54 4.01
C PHE A 147 9.18 13.31 5.18
N ILE A 148 8.45 14.35 5.57
CA ILE A 148 7.33 14.25 6.51
C ILE A 148 5.98 14.29 5.76
N VAL A 149 5.06 13.41 6.12
CA VAL A 149 3.71 13.36 5.55
C VAL A 149 2.84 14.47 6.12
N ILE A 150 2.37 15.39 5.28
CA ILE A 150 1.49 16.50 5.71
C ILE A 150 0.00 16.17 5.53
N GLY A 151 -0.33 15.26 4.61
CA GLY A 151 -1.71 14.83 4.39
C GLY A 151 -1.81 13.65 3.44
N THR A 152 -2.90 12.90 3.59
CA THR A 152 -3.21 11.72 2.77
C THR A 152 -4.62 11.83 2.22
N LYS A 153 -4.83 11.38 0.99
CA LYS A 153 -6.14 11.32 0.34
C LYS A 153 -6.39 9.91 -0.17
N TRP A 154 -7.56 9.37 0.13
CA TRP A 154 -8.03 8.11 -0.43
C TRP A 154 -8.66 8.34 -1.81
N LEU A 155 -8.23 7.55 -2.80
CA LEU A 155 -8.74 7.54 -4.16
C LEU A 155 -9.58 6.27 -4.34
N GLU A 156 -10.92 6.42 -4.28
CA GLU A 156 -11.86 5.29 -4.24
C GLU A 156 -11.82 4.44 -5.52
N ALA A 157 -11.71 5.08 -6.69
CA ALA A 157 -11.78 4.39 -7.97
C ALA A 157 -10.55 3.50 -8.20
N GLU A 158 -9.36 4.00 -7.87
CA GLU A 158 -8.09 3.31 -8.02
C GLU A 158 -7.78 2.38 -6.83
N ARG A 159 -8.48 2.58 -5.72
CA ARG A 159 -8.18 1.98 -4.41
C ARG A 159 -6.74 2.25 -3.99
N GLU A 160 -6.37 3.53 -4.00
CA GLU A 160 -5.01 3.98 -3.69
C GLU A 160 -4.98 5.18 -2.74
N PHE A 161 -3.81 5.44 -2.17
CA PHE A 161 -3.56 6.63 -1.39
C PHE A 161 -2.66 7.60 -2.17
N GLN A 162 -3.04 8.87 -2.15
CA GLN A 162 -2.16 9.98 -2.51
C GLN A 162 -1.65 10.64 -1.25
N ALA A 163 -0.38 11.01 -1.23
CA ALA A 163 0.24 11.72 -0.12
C ALA A 163 0.80 13.06 -0.57
N LEU A 164 0.58 14.09 0.26
CA LEU A 164 1.32 15.33 0.21
C LEU A 164 2.39 15.28 1.30
N VAL A 165 3.61 15.68 0.95
CA VAL A 165 4.76 15.61 1.84
C VAL A 165 5.55 16.92 1.86
N SER A 166 6.41 17.09 2.86
CA SER A 166 7.23 18.29 3.05
C SER A 166 8.67 17.94 3.41
N LEU A 167 9.59 18.84 3.08
CA LEU A 167 10.97 18.87 3.59
C LEU A 167 11.18 19.98 4.63
N GLU A 168 10.10 20.67 5.04
CA GLU A 168 10.15 21.63 6.15
C GLU A 168 10.35 20.87 7.47
N GLY A 169 11.54 20.98 8.07
CA GLY A 169 11.90 20.34 9.32
C GLY A 169 13.36 19.88 9.34
N ASP A 170 13.84 19.48 10.51
CA ASP A 170 15.22 19.02 10.66
C ASP A 170 15.42 17.61 10.08
N TYR A 171 16.60 17.35 9.51
CA TYR A 171 17.03 16.04 9.00
C TYR A 171 16.17 15.44 7.86
N LEU A 172 15.44 16.28 7.12
CA LEU A 172 14.71 15.91 5.90
C LEU A 172 15.50 16.24 4.63
N GLY A 173 15.18 15.59 3.52
CA GLY A 173 15.82 15.75 2.22
C GLY A 173 16.44 14.46 1.67
N PRO A 174 17.28 14.55 0.64
CA PRO A 174 18.01 13.40 0.07
C PRO A 174 18.81 12.63 1.13
N VAL A 175 18.73 11.30 1.07
CA VAL A 175 19.52 10.39 1.90
C VAL A 175 20.74 9.95 1.08
N SER A 176 21.91 10.46 1.43
CA SER A 176 23.21 10.19 0.79
C SER A 176 24.23 9.72 1.82
#